data_AF-A0A934G9J8-F1
#
_entry.id   AF-A0A934G9J8-F1
#
_cell.length_a   1.000
_cell.length_b   1.000
_cell.length_c   1.000
_cell.angle_alpha   90.00
_cell.angle_beta   90.00
_cell.angle_gamma   90.00
#
_symmetry.space_group_name_H-M   'P 1'
#
loop_
_entity.id
_entity.type
_entity.pdbx_description
1 polymer ?
#
loop_
_entity_poly.entity_id
_entity_poly.type
_entity_poly.pdbx_seq_one_letter_code
_entity_poly.pdbx_strand_id
1 'polypeptide(L)'
;METRLTLRPGMPGTKKLVARYRERLVCVRYLYDQTRGLRLKTVELVIEEAPWRGRARKPRRQDHDLVAVRIAWDETDLRIAVKKAGGIWRPRQKLWEMTWEAVRTLGIGHRVVGE
;
A
#
# COMPACT_ATOMS: atom_id res chain seq x y z
N MET A 1 -18.71 5.07 20.10
CA MET A 1 -18.21 6.46 19.92
C MET A 1 -18.08 6.73 18.42
N GLU A 2 -18.77 7.76 17.92
CA GLU A 2 -18.95 8.03 16.48
C GLU A 2 -18.45 9.45 16.14
N THR A 3 -17.74 9.63 15.02
CA THR A 3 -17.37 10.96 14.53
C THR A 3 -18.49 11.56 13.70
N ARG A 4 -19.08 12.66 14.15
CA ARG A 4 -20.18 13.32 13.44
C ARG A 4 -19.75 14.49 12.55
N LEU A 5 -18.64 15.14 12.89
CA LEU A 5 -18.16 16.30 12.15
C LEU A 5 -16.65 16.40 12.23
N THR A 6 -16.02 16.60 11.08
CA THR A 6 -14.60 16.93 10.96
C THR A 6 -14.48 18.29 10.31
N LEU A 7 -13.80 19.23 10.98
CA LEU A 7 -13.56 20.58 10.49
C LEU A 7 -12.08 20.81 10.21
N ARG A 8 -11.81 21.50 9.11
CA ARG A 8 -10.47 21.97 8.76
C ARG A 8 -10.12 23.25 9.51
N PRO A 9 -8.83 23.53 9.76
CA PRO A 9 -8.37 24.81 10.28
C PRO A 9 -8.94 25.98 9.45
N GLY A 10 -9.49 26.99 10.12
CA GLY A 10 -10.06 28.19 9.49
C GLY A 10 -11.57 28.14 9.29
N MET A 11 -12.19 26.96 9.33
CA MET A 11 -13.66 26.83 9.27
C MET A 11 -14.34 27.44 10.51
N PRO A 12 -15.62 27.85 10.42
CA PRO A 12 -16.40 28.27 11.58
C PRO A 12 -16.30 27.26 12.73
N GLY A 13 -16.10 27.72 13.96
CA GLY A 13 -15.90 26.85 15.13
C GLY A 13 -14.47 26.36 15.38
N THR A 14 -13.52 26.67 14.49
CA THR A 14 -12.09 26.33 14.65
C THR A 14 -11.18 27.53 14.93
N LYS A 15 -11.65 28.77 14.73
CA LYS A 15 -10.82 30.01 14.83
C LYS A 15 -10.00 30.11 16.12
N LYS A 16 -10.60 29.82 17.29
CA LYS A 16 -9.88 29.81 18.59
C LYS A 16 -8.78 28.74 18.65
N LEU A 17 -9.01 27.58 18.03
CA LEU A 17 -8.03 26.49 17.99
C LEU A 17 -6.90 26.81 17.01
N VAL A 18 -7.20 27.47 15.89
CA VAL A 18 -6.20 28.02 14.98
C VAL A 18 -5.34 29.07 15.69
N ALA A 19 -5.94 29.96 16.48
CA ALA A 19 -5.16 30.94 17.24
C ALA A 19 -4.21 30.27 18.27
N ARG A 20 -4.63 29.14 18.86
CA ARG A 20 -3.86 28.40 19.86
C ARG A 20 -2.76 27.51 19.26
N TYR A 21 -3.08 26.76 18.21
CA TYR A 21 -2.23 25.70 17.68
C TYR A 21 -1.62 26.03 16.31
N ARG A 22 -2.10 27.10 15.68
CA ARG A 22 -1.61 27.64 14.39
C ARG A 22 -1.43 26.55 13.33
N GLU A 23 -0.30 26.55 12.65
CA GLU A 23 0.09 25.61 11.59
C GLU A 23 0.13 24.15 12.06
N ARG A 24 0.26 23.90 13.36
CA ARG A 24 0.28 22.55 13.92
C ARG A 24 -1.10 21.91 14.00
N LEU A 25 -2.18 22.68 13.81
CA LEU A 25 -3.54 22.14 13.81
C LEU A 25 -3.84 21.43 12.48
N VAL A 26 -4.06 20.11 12.53
CA VAL A 26 -4.43 19.33 11.35
C VAL A 26 -5.93 19.35 11.13
N CYS A 27 -6.71 19.00 12.16
CA CYS A 27 -8.17 19.02 12.09
C CYS A 27 -8.83 19.07 13.47
N VAL A 28 -10.14 19.35 13.50
CA VAL A 28 -10.98 19.32 14.70
C VAL A 28 -12.11 18.33 14.49
N ARG A 29 -12.32 17.38 15.41
CA ARG A 29 -13.37 16.36 15.32
C ARG A 29 -14.36 16.45 16.47
N TYR A 30 -15.64 16.35 16.16
CA TYR A 30 -16.73 16.20 17.13
C TYR A 30 -17.18 14.75 17.17
N LEU A 31 -16.99 14.12 18.33
CA LEU A 31 -17.34 12.74 18.57
C LEU A 31 -18.48 12.66 19.58
N TYR A 32 -19.38 11.70 19.36
CA TYR A 32 -20.51 11.44 20.22
C TYR A 32 -20.37 10.05 20.80
N ASP A 33 -20.43 9.98 22.13
CA ASP A 33 -20.41 8.75 22.90
C ASP A 33 -21.78 8.59 23.55
N GLN A 34 -22.65 7.82 22.91
CA GLN A 34 -24.02 7.59 23.39
C GLN A 34 -24.03 6.78 24.69
N THR A 35 -23.12 5.81 24.83
CA THR A 35 -23.01 4.96 26.02
C THR A 35 -22.69 5.79 27.27
N ARG A 36 -21.82 6.80 27.12
CA ARG A 36 -21.43 7.70 28.22
C ARG A 36 -22.22 9.01 28.26
N GLY A 37 -23.08 9.27 27.28
CA GLY A 37 -23.81 10.53 27.15
C GLY A 37 -22.91 11.75 26.89
N LEU A 38 -21.75 11.59 26.24
CA LEU A 38 -20.76 12.64 26.07
C LEU A 38 -20.65 13.14 24.63
N ARG A 39 -20.45 14.45 24.47
CA ARG A 39 -19.95 15.06 23.24
C ARG A 39 -18.51 15.51 23.45
N LEU A 40 -17.60 14.89 22.72
CA LEU A 40 -16.17 15.19 22.77
C LEU A 40 -15.79 16.08 21.59
N LYS A 41 -14.97 17.10 21.85
CA LYS A 41 -14.33 17.92 20.83
C LYS A 41 -12.83 17.67 20.91
N THR A 42 -12.27 17.08 19.86
CA THR A 42 -10.86 16.70 19.78
C THR A 42 -10.15 17.46 18.68
N VAL A 43 -8.83 17.55 18.79
CA VAL A 43 -7.95 18.13 17.77
C VAL A 43 -6.88 17.11 17.40
N GLU A 44 -6.52 17.07 16.13
CA GLU A 44 -5.32 16.38 15.66
C GLU A 44 -4.22 17.43 15.49
N LEU A 45 -3.06 17.17 16.09
CA LEU A 45 -1.94 18.10 16.15
C LEU A 45 -0.67 17.46 15.60
N VAL A 46 0.10 18.24 14.85
CA VAL A 46 1.48 17.91 14.51
C VAL A 46 2.33 18.09 15.76
N ILE A 47 2.78 17.00 16.37
CA ILE A 47 3.65 17.05 17.55
C ILE A 47 5.14 17.15 17.20
N GLU A 48 5.53 16.59 16.06
CA GLU A 48 6.89 16.55 15.53
C GLU A 48 6.83 16.67 14.00
N GLU A 49 7.82 17.36 13.43
CA GLU A 49 8.06 17.43 12.00
C GLU A 49 9.49 17.00 11.72
N ALA A 50 9.66 15.94 10.92
CA ALA A 50 10.96 15.38 10.59
C ALA A 50 10.99 14.97 9.11
N PRO A 51 12.17 15.02 8.44
CA PRO A 51 12.31 14.57 7.07
C PRO A 51 11.96 13.09 6.93
N TRP A 52 10.87 12.78 6.22
CA TRP A 52 10.53 11.41 5.85
C TRP A 52 11.12 11.04 4.48
N ARG A 53 12.27 10.38 4.49
CA ARG A 53 12.82 9.72 3.29
C ARG A 53 12.12 8.38 3.10
N GLY A 54 10.84 8.41 2.72
CA GLY A 54 10.06 7.20 2.52
C GLY A 54 10.79 6.19 1.63
N ARG A 55 10.54 4.89 1.80
CA ARG A 55 10.91 3.93 0.75
C ARG A 55 10.02 4.24 -0.44
N ALA A 56 10.62 4.49 -1.61
CA ALA A 56 9.88 4.53 -2.85
C ALA A 56 9.03 3.25 -2.90
N ARG A 57 7.69 3.40 -2.91
CA ARG A 57 6.82 2.26 -3.14
C ARG A 57 7.22 1.72 -4.50
N LYS A 58 7.72 0.50 -4.54
CA LYS A 58 7.95 -0.18 -5.82
C LYS A 58 6.63 -0.12 -6.59
N PRO A 59 6.64 0.25 -7.88
CA PRO A 59 5.44 0.21 -8.68
C PRO A 59 4.79 -1.16 -8.49
N ARG A 60 3.49 -1.18 -8.20
CA ARG A 60 2.74 -2.44 -8.14
C ARG A 60 2.89 -3.08 -9.51
N ARG A 61 3.40 -4.32 -9.57
CA ARG A 61 3.43 -5.07 -10.82
C ARG A 61 2.01 -5.17 -11.35
N GLN A 62 1.81 -4.77 -12.60
CA GLN A 62 0.56 -5.01 -13.30
C GLN A 62 0.51 -6.48 -13.71
N ASP A 63 -0.70 -7.01 -13.90
CA ASP A 63 -0.90 -8.42 -14.23
C ASP A 63 -0.20 -8.83 -15.53
N HIS A 64 -0.04 -7.91 -16.48
CA HIS A 64 0.65 -8.11 -17.76
C HIS A 64 2.17 -7.89 -17.71
N ASP A 65 2.75 -7.50 -16.57
CA ASP A 65 4.18 -7.29 -16.46
C ASP A 65 4.92 -8.61 -16.66
N LEU A 66 5.85 -8.65 -17.62
CA LEU A 66 6.70 -9.82 -17.84
C LEU A 66 7.76 -9.90 -16.75
N VAL A 67 7.79 -11.03 -16.06
CA VAL A 67 8.74 -11.32 -14.99
C VAL A 67 9.55 -12.56 -15.32
N ALA A 68 10.83 -12.54 -14.97
CA ALA A 68 11.71 -13.68 -15.12
C ALA A 68 11.64 -14.56 -13.86
N VAL A 69 11.44 -15.87 -14.02
CA VAL A 69 11.29 -16.84 -12.95
C VAL A 69 12.35 -17.91 -13.11
N ARG A 70 12.99 -18.28 -11.99
CA ARG A 70 13.95 -19.39 -11.96
C ARG A 70 13.25 -20.67 -11.53
N ILE A 71 13.33 -21.66 -12.40
CA ILE A 71 12.78 -23.00 -12.18
C ILE A 71 13.92 -23.97 -12.43
N ALA A 72 14.13 -24.90 -11.50
CA ALA A 72 15.19 -25.87 -11.60
C ALA A 72 14.87 -26.90 -12.70
N TRP A 73 15.90 -27.59 -13.18
CA TRP A 73 15.76 -28.48 -14.34
C TRP A 73 14.89 -29.71 -14.04
N ASP A 74 15.00 -30.21 -12.81
CA ASP A 74 14.33 -31.38 -12.23
C ASP A 74 12.84 -31.14 -11.93
N GLU A 75 12.40 -29.87 -11.86
CA GLU A 75 11.01 -29.49 -11.63
C GLU A 75 10.14 -29.59 -12.90
N THR A 76 10.03 -30.82 -13.42
CA THR A 76 9.39 -31.13 -14.71
C THR A 76 7.93 -30.70 -14.76
N ASP A 77 7.16 -30.97 -13.71
CA ASP A 77 5.74 -30.59 -13.63
C ASP A 77 5.56 -29.07 -13.66
N LEU A 78 6.44 -28.34 -12.99
CA LEU A 78 6.41 -26.89 -12.96
C LEU A 78 6.78 -26.31 -14.34
N ARG A 79 7.71 -26.92 -15.05
CA ARG A 79 8.05 -26.53 -16.44
C ARG A 79 6.89 -26.78 -17.39
N ILE A 80 6.14 -27.88 -17.23
CA ILE A 80 4.92 -28.15 -18.02
C ILE A 80 3.86 -27.09 -17.71
N ALA A 81 3.63 -26.78 -16.44
CA ALA A 81 2.68 -25.76 -16.01
C ALA A 81 3.04 -24.36 -16.54
N VAL A 82 4.33 -23.98 -16.50
CA VAL A 82 4.81 -22.70 -17.04
C VAL A 82 4.63 -22.62 -18.55
N LYS A 83 4.97 -23.69 -19.29
CA LYS A 83 4.71 -23.75 -20.74
C LYS A 83 3.21 -23.61 -21.06
N LYS A 84 2.35 -24.29 -20.30
CA LYS A 84 0.88 -24.20 -20.48
C LYS A 84 0.34 -22.80 -20.19
N ALA A 85 0.96 -22.10 -19.25
CA ALA A 85 0.63 -20.72 -18.89
C ALA A 85 1.29 -19.67 -19.82
N GLY A 86 1.86 -20.08 -20.97
CA GLY A 86 2.44 -19.18 -21.97
C GLY A 86 3.86 -18.68 -21.65
N GLY A 87 4.56 -19.31 -20.70
CA GLY A 87 5.92 -18.94 -20.34
C GLY A 87 6.94 -19.22 -21.45
N ILE A 88 7.82 -18.25 -21.69
CA ILE A 88 8.86 -18.28 -22.72
C ILE A 88 10.19 -18.64 -22.06
N TRP A 89 10.86 -19.69 -22.55
CA TRP A 89 12.21 -20.03 -22.09
C TRP A 89 13.24 -19.09 -22.71
N ARG A 90 14.05 -18.42 -21.88
CA ARG A 90 15.18 -17.57 -22.29
C ARG A 90 16.50 -18.30 -22.03
N PRO A 91 17.05 -19.04 -23.01
CA PRO A 91 18.20 -19.93 -22.79
C PRO A 91 19.48 -19.20 -22.38
N ARG A 92 19.70 -17.97 -22.86
CA ARG A 92 20.87 -17.15 -22.51
C ARG A 92 20.92 -16.81 -21.01
N GLN A 93 19.75 -16.59 -20.41
CA GLN A 93 19.62 -16.22 -19.00
C GLN A 93 19.31 -17.41 -18.10
N LYS A 94 18.96 -18.56 -18.69
CA LYS A 94 18.44 -19.75 -17.99
C LYS A 94 17.22 -19.43 -17.11
N LEU A 95 16.34 -18.56 -17.60
CA LEU A 95 15.13 -18.12 -16.91
C LEU A 95 13.89 -18.32 -17.79
N TRP A 96 12.74 -18.47 -17.12
CA TRP A 96 11.43 -18.46 -17.75
C TRP A 96 10.82 -17.07 -17.65
N GLU A 97 10.34 -16.51 -18.76
CA GLU A 97 9.69 -15.21 -18.81
C GLU A 97 8.19 -15.41 -18.98
N MET A 98 7.38 -14.84 -18.09
CA MET A 98 5.92 -14.94 -18.16
C MET A 98 5.25 -13.76 -17.47
N THR A 99 3.94 -13.60 -17.66
CA THR A 99 3.19 -12.51 -17.02
C THR A 99 3.11 -12.70 -15.50
N TRP A 100 3.07 -11.58 -14.76
CA TRP A 100 2.90 -11.60 -13.31
C TRP A 100 1.60 -12.30 -12.88
N GLU A 101 0.54 -12.19 -13.68
CA GLU A 101 -0.71 -12.95 -13.49
C GLU A 101 -0.49 -14.46 -13.50
N ALA A 102 0.27 -14.97 -14.47
CA ALA A 102 0.56 -16.39 -14.59
C ALA A 102 1.45 -16.87 -13.42
N VAL A 103 2.42 -16.06 -13.01
CA VAL A 103 3.24 -16.31 -11.80
C VAL A 103 2.39 -16.37 -10.54
N ARG A 104 1.43 -15.45 -10.38
CA ARG A 104 0.52 -15.40 -9.24
C ARG A 104 -0.41 -16.61 -9.23
N THR A 105 -0.96 -16.98 -10.39
CA THR A 105 -1.85 -18.14 -10.56
C THR A 105 -1.13 -19.45 -10.26
N LEU A 106 0.14 -19.57 -10.63
CA LEU A 106 0.98 -20.73 -10.36
C LEU A 106 1.61 -20.73 -8.94
N GLY A 107 1.44 -19.67 -8.16
CA GLY A 107 1.99 -19.57 -6.79
C GLY A 107 3.52 -19.45 -6.71
N ILE A 108 4.19 -19.14 -7.83
CA ILE A 108 5.67 -19.13 -7.93
C ILE A 108 6.29 -17.73 -7.78
N GLY A 109 5.57 -16.78 -7.19
CA GLY A 109 6.01 -15.39 -7.02
C GLY A 109 7.33 -15.23 -6.24
N HIS A 110 7.66 -16.16 -5.34
CA HIS A 110 8.91 -16.17 -4.58
C HIS A 110 10.15 -16.52 -5.42
N ARG A 111 9.96 -16.99 -6.67
CA ARG A 111 11.02 -17.47 -7.56
C ARG A 111 11.38 -16.47 -8.66
N VAL A 112 10.76 -15.29 -8.64
CA VAL A 112 11.04 -14.22 -9.59
C VAL A 112 12.46 -13.71 -9.37
N VAL A 113 13.27 -13.74 -10.43
CA VAL A 113 14.63 -13.21 -10.44
C VAL A 113 14.58 -11.80 -11.02
N GLY A 114 14.96 -10.83 -10.21
CA GLY A 114 14.89 -9.42 -10.57
C GLY A 114 14.51 -8.59 -9.35
N GLU A 115 15.54 -8.00 -8.74
CA GLU A 115 15.45 -6.81 -7.90
C GLU A 115 16.51 -5.82 -8.34
#